data_AF-A0A930M7F3-F1
#
_entry.id   AF-A0A930M7F3-F1
#
_cell.length_a   1.000
_cell.length_b   1.000
_cell.length_c   1.000
_cell.angle_alpha   90.00
_cell.angle_beta   90.00
_cell.angle_gamma   90.00
#
_symmetry.space_group_name_H-M   'P 1'
#
loop_
_entity.id
_entity.type
_entity.pdbx_description
1 polymer ?
#
loop_
_entity_poly.entity_id
_entity_poly.type
_entity_poly.pdbx_seq_one_letter_code
_entity_poly.pdbx_strand_id
1 'polypeptide(L)'
;MSLVLKSGFTFDYDDLYGEGKVTDADLASYADALKKAHAAMKVMRETGFIRGHLSKDGEPEKVLFSQTPYIKEGNINSPASIARLKELGKHVQENTDVVISLGIGGSFLGNKVLFDVHCGELWNSLSNEQRDNYPRIYFSGNNIDPRRTGDIINHMKDVAQIKKTHGGQPLRIMLLVISKSGGTLDTMSNFMVMYDAFMKADNIEVEGVAVTDPNEEKPTLLKKLA
;
A
#
# COMPACT_ATOMS: atom_id res chain seq x y z
N MET A 1 -18.84 29.76 2.04
CA MET A 1 -19.35 28.94 3.15
C MET A 1 -18.41 27.77 3.27
N SER A 2 -17.77 27.67 4.43
CA SER A 2 -16.71 26.70 4.65
C SER A 2 -16.83 26.07 6.04
N LEU A 3 -16.54 24.79 6.14
CA LEU A 3 -16.34 24.09 7.40
C LEU A 3 -14.84 23.98 7.67
N VAL A 4 -14.38 24.57 8.77
CA VAL A 4 -12.96 24.49 9.18
C VAL A 4 -12.83 23.51 10.35
N LEU A 5 -12.02 22.47 10.18
CA LEU A 5 -11.71 21.50 11.23
C LEU A 5 -10.57 22.01 12.11
N LYS A 6 -10.46 21.46 13.33
CA LYS A 6 -9.34 21.79 14.26
C LYS A 6 -7.96 21.49 13.69
N SER A 7 -7.86 20.60 12.70
CA SER A 7 -6.62 20.30 11.97
C SER A 7 -6.20 21.40 11.00
N GLY A 8 -7.01 22.44 10.79
CA GLY A 8 -6.83 23.44 9.74
C GLY A 8 -7.38 23.02 8.38
N PHE A 9 -7.87 21.77 8.24
CA PHE A 9 -8.53 21.33 7.02
C PHE A 9 -9.82 22.12 6.80
N THR A 10 -9.96 22.73 5.63
CA THR A 10 -11.12 23.53 5.26
C THR A 10 -11.87 22.84 4.12
N PHE A 11 -13.14 22.55 4.34
CA PHE A 11 -14.07 22.11 3.30
C PHE A 11 -14.90 23.31 2.87
N ASP A 12 -14.56 23.88 1.71
CA ASP A 12 -15.36 24.90 1.05
C ASP A 12 -16.44 24.23 0.20
N TYR A 13 -17.69 24.61 0.43
CA TYR A 13 -18.85 24.04 -0.24
C TYR A 13 -19.74 25.10 -0.89
N ASP A 14 -19.20 26.30 -1.17
CA ASP A 14 -19.96 27.38 -1.84
C ASP A 14 -20.55 26.97 -3.18
N ASP A 15 -19.84 26.14 -3.93
CA ASP A 15 -20.29 25.66 -5.22
C ASP A 15 -21.25 24.46 -5.16
N LEU A 16 -21.52 23.94 -3.96
CA LEU A 16 -22.35 22.75 -3.75
C LEU A 16 -23.70 23.05 -3.10
N TYR A 17 -23.88 24.24 -2.50
CA TYR A 17 -25.05 24.56 -1.69
C TYR A 17 -25.68 25.90 -2.09
N GLY A 18 -27.01 25.96 -2.14
CA GLY A 18 -27.79 27.13 -2.53
C GLY A 18 -28.84 26.84 -3.62
N GLU A 19 -29.43 27.90 -4.18
CA GLU A 19 -30.43 27.79 -5.24
C GLU A 19 -29.87 27.05 -6.48
N GLY A 20 -30.61 26.05 -6.97
CA GLY A 20 -30.18 25.18 -8.09
C GLY A 20 -29.10 24.14 -7.73
N LYS A 21 -28.72 24.02 -6.45
CA LYS A 21 -27.75 23.06 -5.91
C LYS A 21 -28.40 22.24 -4.78
N VAL A 22 -27.62 21.79 -3.79
CA VAL A 22 -28.18 21.23 -2.55
C VAL A 22 -28.80 22.35 -1.72
N THR A 23 -30.04 22.16 -1.27
CA THR A 23 -30.79 23.15 -0.49
C THR A 23 -31.06 22.68 0.95
N ASP A 24 -31.56 23.58 1.80
CA ASP A 24 -32.07 23.22 3.13
C ASP A 24 -33.21 22.20 3.08
N ALA A 25 -34.07 22.26 2.06
CA ALA A 25 -35.15 21.30 1.88
C ALA A 25 -34.60 19.89 1.59
N ASP A 26 -33.55 19.79 0.76
CA ASP A 26 -32.87 18.52 0.48
C ASP A 26 -32.26 17.94 1.76
N LEU A 27 -31.49 18.75 2.50
CA LEU A 27 -30.88 18.33 3.77
C LEU A 27 -31.92 17.91 4.80
N ALA A 28 -33.05 18.63 4.89
CA ALA A 28 -34.15 18.28 5.77
C ALA A 28 -34.77 16.93 5.37
N SER A 29 -34.95 16.67 4.08
CA SER A 29 -35.51 15.41 3.59
C SER A 29 -34.59 14.20 3.88
N TYR A 30 -33.27 14.40 3.87
CA TYR A 30 -32.28 13.36 4.20
C TYR A 30 -31.90 13.28 5.68
N ALA A 31 -32.40 14.18 6.53
CA ALA A 31 -31.91 14.34 7.90
C ALA A 31 -31.89 13.03 8.70
N ASP A 32 -32.95 12.21 8.60
CA ASP A 32 -33.04 10.94 9.33
C ASP A 32 -32.09 9.87 8.76
N ALA A 33 -31.88 9.85 7.44
CA ALA A 33 -30.91 8.96 6.81
C ALA A 33 -29.48 9.33 7.23
N LEU A 34 -29.14 10.62 7.24
CA LEU A 34 -27.84 11.12 7.68
C LEU A 34 -27.58 10.80 9.15
N LYS A 35 -28.58 10.98 10.03
CA LYS A 35 -28.49 10.59 11.45
C LYS A 35 -28.23 9.09 11.63
N LYS A 36 -28.93 8.24 10.87
CA LYS A 36 -28.73 6.77 10.90
C LYS A 36 -27.34 6.39 10.41
N ALA A 37 -26.86 6.98 9.31
CA ALA A 37 -25.51 6.75 8.80
C ALA A 37 -24.45 7.18 9.83
N HIS A 38 -24.62 8.36 10.44
CA HIS A 38 -23.72 8.84 11.49
C HIS A 38 -23.70 7.90 12.71
N ALA A 39 -24.86 7.41 13.16
CA ALA A 39 -24.95 6.44 14.25
C ALA A 39 -24.25 5.12 13.90
N ALA A 40 -24.42 4.60 12.69
CA ALA A 40 -23.72 3.40 12.22
C ALA A 40 -22.19 3.59 12.21
N MET A 41 -21.71 4.77 11.79
CA MET A 41 -20.28 5.09 11.83
C MET A 41 -19.72 5.16 13.26
N LYS A 42 -20.50 5.62 14.25
CA LYS A 42 -20.08 5.57 15.66
C LYS A 42 -19.89 4.13 16.13
N VAL A 43 -20.87 3.26 15.85
CA VAL A 43 -20.78 1.82 16.19
C VAL A 43 -19.55 1.17 15.53
N MET A 44 -19.30 1.44 14.25
CA MET A 44 -18.10 0.91 13.57
C MET A 44 -16.81 1.42 14.23
N ARG A 45 -16.72 2.71 14.57
CA ARG A 45 -15.51 3.28 15.19
C ARG A 45 -15.24 2.66 16.56
N GLU A 46 -16.28 2.40 17.34
CA GLU A 46 -16.19 1.84 18.68
C GLU A 46 -15.89 0.33 18.67
N THR A 47 -16.58 -0.42 17.80
CA THR A 47 -16.59 -1.90 17.85
C THR A 47 -15.80 -2.56 16.72
N GLY A 48 -15.57 -1.84 15.63
CA GLY A 48 -15.06 -2.39 14.37
C GLY A 48 -16.13 -3.11 13.54
N PHE A 49 -17.38 -3.24 13.98
CA PHE A 49 -18.41 -3.96 13.23
C PHE A 49 -19.39 -3.02 12.51
N ILE A 50 -19.77 -3.41 11.30
CA ILE A 50 -20.84 -2.78 10.53
C ILE A 50 -21.90 -3.84 10.24
N ARG A 51 -23.18 -3.48 10.48
CA ARG A 51 -24.31 -4.33 10.11
C ARG A 51 -24.27 -4.64 8.62
N GLY A 52 -24.26 -5.93 8.28
CA GLY A 52 -24.30 -6.41 6.89
C GLY A 52 -22.93 -6.45 6.20
N HIS A 53 -21.84 -6.08 6.89
CA HIS A 53 -20.49 -6.33 6.38
C HIS A 53 -20.00 -7.70 6.84
N LEU A 54 -19.81 -8.61 5.88
CA LEU A 54 -19.39 -9.98 6.09
C LEU A 54 -18.13 -10.26 5.27
N SER A 55 -17.32 -11.21 5.75
CA SER A 55 -16.20 -11.79 5.04
C SER A 55 -16.68 -12.56 3.80
N LYS A 56 -15.75 -13.06 3.00
CA LYS A 56 -16.05 -13.94 1.86
C LYS A 56 -16.74 -15.25 2.28
N ASP A 57 -16.54 -15.66 3.53
CA ASP A 57 -17.12 -16.88 4.10
C ASP A 57 -18.48 -16.61 4.75
N GLY A 58 -18.99 -15.36 4.69
CA GLY A 58 -20.28 -14.97 5.27
C GLY A 58 -20.23 -14.64 6.77
N GLU A 59 -19.05 -14.62 7.38
CA GLU A 59 -18.87 -14.32 8.80
C GLU A 59 -18.68 -12.82 9.05
N PRO A 60 -19.12 -12.25 10.19
CA PRO A 60 -18.84 -10.85 10.52
C PRO A 60 -17.34 -10.53 10.50
N GLU A 61 -16.94 -9.55 9.70
CA GLU A 61 -15.56 -9.09 9.60
C GLU A 61 -15.39 -7.69 10.21
N LYS A 62 -14.27 -7.46 10.90
CA LYS A 62 -13.96 -6.14 11.47
C LYS A 62 -13.51 -5.15 10.38
N VAL A 63 -14.13 -3.97 10.37
CA VAL A 63 -13.77 -2.80 9.57
C VAL A 63 -13.02 -1.80 10.45
N LEU A 64 -11.69 -1.81 10.33
CA LEU A 64 -10.80 -1.13 11.28
C LEU A 64 -10.09 0.10 10.72
N PHE A 65 -10.35 0.51 9.48
CA PHE A 65 -9.66 1.65 8.85
C PHE A 65 -9.82 2.96 9.64
N SER A 66 -10.94 3.13 10.36
CA SER A 66 -11.17 4.32 11.17
C SER A 66 -10.26 4.42 12.41
N GLN A 67 -9.63 3.32 12.80
CA GLN A 67 -8.69 3.24 13.93
C GLN A 67 -7.24 3.48 13.50
N THR A 68 -6.92 3.36 12.20
CA THR A 68 -5.53 3.43 11.71
C THR A 68 -4.82 4.76 11.97
N PRO A 69 -5.47 5.94 12.03
CA PRO A 69 -4.78 7.17 12.38
C PRO A 69 -4.32 7.23 13.84
N TYR A 70 -4.84 6.36 14.71
CA TYR A 70 -4.59 6.42 16.16
C TYR A 70 -3.60 5.33 16.56
N ILE A 71 -2.37 5.73 16.83
CA ILE A 71 -1.32 4.84 17.35
C ILE A 71 -1.61 4.53 18.81
N LYS A 72 -2.14 3.34 19.11
CA LYS A 72 -2.58 2.94 20.45
C LYS A 72 -2.49 1.44 20.64
N GLU A 73 -2.18 1.00 21.86
CA GLU A 73 -2.27 -0.42 22.22
C GLU A 73 -3.65 -1.01 21.93
N GLY A 74 -3.67 -2.21 21.35
CA GLY A 74 -4.88 -2.90 20.89
C GLY A 74 -5.40 -2.49 19.51
N ASN A 75 -4.91 -1.40 18.91
CA ASN A 75 -5.23 -1.04 17.52
C ASN A 75 -4.31 -1.77 16.53
N ILE A 76 -4.71 -1.81 15.25
CA ILE A 76 -3.85 -2.30 14.16
C ILE A 76 -2.51 -1.55 14.14
N ASN A 77 -2.57 -0.22 14.27
CA ASN A 77 -1.41 0.62 14.46
C ASN A 77 -1.18 0.79 15.97
N SER A 78 -0.42 -0.12 16.56
CA SER A 78 0.11 0.01 17.91
C SER A 78 1.54 0.58 17.89
N PRO A 79 2.05 1.13 19.01
CA PRO A 79 3.46 1.50 19.14
C PRO A 79 4.41 0.39 18.68
N ALA A 80 4.15 -0.87 19.07
CA ALA A 80 4.95 -2.03 18.64
C ALA A 80 4.85 -2.29 17.13
N SER A 81 3.66 -2.18 16.53
CA SER A 81 3.47 -2.34 15.09
C SER A 81 4.23 -1.27 14.29
N ILE A 82 4.14 0.00 14.73
CA ILE A 82 4.86 1.12 14.11
C ILE A 82 6.37 0.97 14.30
N ALA A 83 6.85 0.49 15.45
CA ALA A 83 8.27 0.22 15.67
C ALA A 83 8.81 -0.82 14.69
N ARG A 84 8.08 -1.93 14.46
CA ARG A 84 8.46 -2.95 13.46
C ARG A 84 8.50 -2.37 12.04
N LEU A 85 7.55 -1.52 11.66
CA LEU A 85 7.57 -0.87 10.35
C LEU A 85 8.75 0.09 10.18
N LYS A 86 9.14 0.80 11.26
CA LYS A 86 10.33 1.66 11.25
C LYS A 86 11.63 0.84 11.14
N GLU A 87 11.69 -0.29 11.82
CA GLU A 87 12.82 -1.22 11.73
C GLU A 87 12.95 -1.79 10.31
N LEU A 88 11.84 -2.21 9.69
CA LEU A 88 11.83 -2.60 8.28
C LEU A 88 12.29 -1.45 7.37
N GLY A 89 11.82 -0.22 7.61
CA GLY A 89 12.25 0.95 6.86
C GLY A 89 13.77 1.20 6.94
N LYS A 90 14.36 1.03 8.14
CA LYS A 90 15.80 1.12 8.34
C LYS A 90 16.54 -0.01 7.61
N HIS A 91 16.06 -1.25 7.73
CA HIS A 91 16.63 -2.39 7.03
C HIS A 91 16.66 -2.14 5.51
N VAL A 92 15.55 -1.68 4.94
CA VAL A 92 15.42 -1.36 3.51
C VAL A 92 16.41 -0.27 3.09
N GLN A 93 16.57 0.78 3.90
CA GLN A 93 17.52 1.87 3.60
C GLN A 93 18.99 1.38 3.61
N GLU A 94 19.34 0.45 4.48
CA GLU A 94 20.70 -0.07 4.62
C GLU A 94 21.01 -1.22 3.63
N ASN A 95 20.02 -2.05 3.33
CA ASN A 95 20.20 -3.36 2.69
C ASN A 95 19.58 -3.48 1.30
N THR A 96 18.84 -2.48 0.81
CA THR A 96 18.11 -2.58 -0.45
C THR A 96 18.46 -1.43 -1.40
N ASP A 97 18.77 -1.73 -2.66
CA ASP A 97 19.00 -0.70 -3.68
C ASP A 97 17.71 -0.38 -4.46
N VAL A 98 16.84 -1.37 -4.60
CA VAL A 98 15.57 -1.29 -5.34
C VAL A 98 14.45 -2.03 -4.60
N VAL A 99 13.32 -1.36 -4.38
CA VAL A 99 12.06 -2.00 -3.97
C VAL A 99 11.13 -2.08 -5.18
N ILE A 100 10.57 -3.26 -5.43
CA ILE A 100 9.50 -3.46 -6.40
C ILE A 100 8.23 -3.80 -5.62
N SER A 101 7.31 -2.84 -5.51
CA SER A 101 6.01 -3.04 -4.88
C SER A 101 5.06 -3.74 -5.85
N LEU A 102 4.62 -4.94 -5.47
CA LEU A 102 3.75 -5.81 -6.24
C LEU A 102 2.37 -5.82 -5.59
N GLY A 103 1.36 -5.30 -6.30
CA GLY A 103 -0.02 -5.25 -5.82
C GLY A 103 -0.97 -4.73 -6.88
N ILE A 104 -2.28 -4.85 -6.64
CA ILE A 104 -3.34 -4.35 -7.52
C ILE A 104 -4.47 -3.72 -6.69
N GLY A 105 -5.16 -2.73 -7.26
CA GLY A 105 -6.25 -2.02 -6.59
C GLY A 105 -5.76 -1.36 -5.30
N GLY A 106 -6.36 -1.71 -4.16
CA GLY A 106 -5.99 -1.15 -2.86
C GLY A 106 -4.54 -1.41 -2.44
N SER A 107 -3.93 -2.52 -2.87
CA SER A 107 -2.51 -2.82 -2.57
C SER A 107 -1.51 -2.13 -3.48
N PHE A 108 -1.99 -1.34 -4.46
CA PHE A 108 -1.18 -0.56 -5.39
C PHE A 108 -1.41 0.94 -5.22
N LEU A 109 -2.67 1.39 -5.32
CA LEU A 109 -3.01 2.80 -5.47
C LEU A 109 -2.64 3.64 -4.24
N GLY A 110 -2.83 3.10 -3.03
CA GLY A 110 -2.46 3.81 -1.80
C GLY A 110 -0.96 4.10 -1.73
N ASN A 111 -0.13 3.09 -2.00
CA ASN A 111 1.32 3.24 -2.01
C ASN A 111 1.78 4.17 -3.14
N LYS A 112 1.16 4.06 -4.33
CA LYS A 112 1.50 4.89 -5.49
C LYS A 112 1.19 6.36 -5.24
N VAL A 113 0.02 6.68 -4.67
CA VAL A 113 -0.34 8.06 -4.33
C VAL A 113 0.62 8.65 -3.30
N LEU A 114 0.94 7.92 -2.24
CA LEU A 114 1.89 8.40 -1.23
C LEU A 114 3.26 8.66 -1.85
N PHE A 115 3.75 7.75 -2.69
CA PHE A 115 5.01 7.93 -3.40
C PHE A 115 4.98 9.13 -4.34
N ASP A 116 3.93 9.29 -5.14
CA ASP A 116 3.83 10.40 -6.10
C ASP A 116 3.79 11.76 -5.42
N VAL A 117 3.04 11.88 -4.32
CA VAL A 117 2.90 13.13 -3.56
C VAL A 117 4.21 13.51 -2.85
N HIS A 118 4.97 12.54 -2.36
CA HIS A 118 6.17 12.81 -1.54
C HIS A 118 7.49 12.74 -2.30
N CYS A 119 7.61 11.86 -3.29
CA CYS A 119 8.87 11.57 -3.99
C CYS A 119 8.88 12.14 -5.42
N GLY A 120 7.71 12.22 -6.07
CA GLY A 120 7.57 12.73 -7.43
C GLY A 120 8.13 11.80 -8.52
N GLU A 121 8.04 12.25 -9.78
CA GLU A 121 8.35 11.43 -10.95
C GLU A 121 9.85 11.10 -11.10
N LEU A 122 10.72 12.01 -10.64
CA LEU A 122 12.17 11.91 -10.84
C LEU A 122 12.90 11.16 -9.72
N TRP A 123 12.19 10.67 -8.69
CA TRP A 123 12.79 9.97 -7.55
C TRP A 123 13.82 8.92 -7.97
N ASN A 124 13.48 8.05 -8.92
CA ASN A 124 14.38 6.98 -9.36
C ASN A 124 15.58 7.46 -10.20
N SER A 125 15.57 8.71 -10.65
CA SER A 125 16.67 9.37 -11.37
C SER A 125 17.61 10.13 -10.42
N LEU A 126 17.21 10.33 -9.17
CA LEU A 126 18.03 10.95 -8.14
C LEU A 126 19.18 10.04 -7.71
N SER A 127 20.31 10.66 -7.35
CA SER A 127 21.43 9.97 -6.71
C SER A 127 20.99 9.34 -5.38
N ASN A 128 21.80 8.44 -4.84
CA ASN A 128 21.53 7.88 -3.51
C ASN A 128 21.50 8.99 -2.44
N GLU A 129 22.42 9.94 -2.50
CA GLU A 129 22.48 11.07 -1.56
C GLU A 129 21.22 11.94 -1.64
N GLN A 130 20.74 12.25 -2.84
CA GLN A 130 19.50 13.02 -3.04
C GLN A 130 18.24 12.28 -2.59
N ARG A 131 18.31 10.95 -2.42
CA ARG A 131 17.24 10.11 -1.85
C ARG A 131 17.45 9.82 -0.37
N ASP A 132 18.39 10.47 0.31
CA ASP A 132 18.77 10.13 1.69
C ASP A 132 19.09 8.62 1.86
N ASN A 133 19.70 8.02 0.84
CA ASN A 133 19.99 6.59 0.72
C ASN A 133 18.77 5.65 0.70
N TYR A 134 17.54 6.15 0.60
CA TYR A 134 16.38 5.31 0.36
C TYR A 134 16.44 4.67 -1.04
N PRO A 135 15.89 3.46 -1.23
CA PRO A 135 15.98 2.73 -2.50
C PRO A 135 15.20 3.41 -3.62
N ARG A 136 15.51 2.99 -4.85
CA ARG A 136 14.61 3.24 -5.98
C ARG A 136 13.34 2.42 -5.78
N ILE A 137 12.18 2.96 -6.15
CA ILE A 137 10.90 2.28 -5.96
C ILE A 137 10.20 2.13 -7.32
N TYR A 138 9.85 0.89 -7.65
CA TYR A 138 9.03 0.56 -8.83
C TYR A 138 7.72 -0.07 -8.38
N PHE A 139 6.69 0.09 -9.19
CA PHE A 139 5.36 -0.46 -8.94
C PHE A 139 4.97 -1.42 -10.07
N SER A 140 4.58 -2.65 -9.74
CA SER A 140 4.09 -3.65 -10.70
C SER A 140 3.04 -4.56 -10.04
N GLY A 141 2.68 -5.66 -10.69
CA GLY A 141 1.70 -6.62 -10.15
C GLY A 141 0.26 -6.14 -10.21
N ASN A 142 -0.01 -5.02 -10.90
CA ASN A 142 -1.32 -4.42 -11.11
C ASN A 142 -1.97 -4.78 -12.46
N ASN A 143 -1.29 -5.60 -13.26
CA ASN A 143 -1.77 -6.23 -14.48
C ASN A 143 -0.87 -7.45 -14.83
N ILE A 144 -1.23 -8.19 -15.88
CA ILE A 144 -0.47 -9.34 -16.40
C ILE A 144 0.15 -9.00 -17.75
N ASP A 145 0.60 -7.74 -17.95
CA ASP A 145 1.29 -7.37 -19.19
C ASP A 145 2.71 -7.96 -19.20
N PRO A 146 3.02 -8.92 -20.09
CA PRO A 146 4.34 -9.55 -20.15
C PRO A 146 5.42 -8.58 -20.61
N ARG A 147 5.08 -7.55 -21.41
CA ARG A 147 6.05 -6.53 -21.81
C ARG A 147 6.47 -5.72 -20.59
N ARG A 148 5.51 -5.22 -19.81
CA ARG A 148 5.82 -4.45 -18.60
C ARG A 148 6.69 -5.23 -17.61
N THR A 149 6.34 -6.49 -17.36
CA THR A 149 7.11 -7.37 -16.47
C THR A 149 8.51 -7.62 -17.01
N GLY A 150 8.62 -7.92 -18.32
CA GLY A 150 9.89 -8.12 -19.01
C GLY A 150 10.79 -6.89 -18.99
N ASP A 151 10.22 -5.71 -19.21
CA ASP A 151 10.95 -4.44 -19.22
C ASP A 151 11.57 -4.15 -17.84
N ILE A 152 10.83 -4.40 -16.74
CA ILE A 152 11.38 -4.28 -15.38
C ILE A 152 12.51 -5.28 -15.17
N ILE A 153 12.34 -6.54 -15.56
CA ILE A 153 13.37 -7.57 -15.39
C ILE A 153 14.65 -7.22 -16.14
N ASN A 154 14.52 -6.83 -17.41
CA ASN A 154 15.66 -6.47 -18.27
C ASN A 154 16.36 -5.22 -17.73
N HIS A 155 15.60 -4.19 -17.35
CA HIS A 155 16.15 -2.98 -16.75
C HIS A 155 16.94 -3.27 -15.46
N MET A 156 16.43 -4.15 -14.58
CA MET A 156 17.17 -4.52 -13.36
C MET A 156 18.46 -5.29 -13.67
N LYS A 157 18.46 -6.16 -14.69
CA LYS A 157 19.68 -6.85 -15.17
C LYS A 157 20.70 -5.87 -15.74
N ASP A 158 20.27 -4.89 -16.52
CA ASP A 158 21.15 -3.86 -17.07
C ASP A 158 21.78 -3.02 -15.96
N VAL A 159 20.98 -2.59 -14.98
CA VAL A 159 21.45 -1.88 -13.79
C VAL A 159 22.45 -2.72 -12.99
N ALA A 160 22.18 -4.01 -12.79
CA ALA A 160 23.08 -4.93 -12.10
C ALA A 160 24.41 -5.10 -12.84
N GLN A 161 24.35 -5.21 -14.17
CA GLN A 161 25.53 -5.32 -15.02
C GLN A 161 26.38 -4.04 -14.98
N ILE A 162 25.75 -2.87 -15.06
CA ILE A 162 26.46 -1.58 -14.92
C ILE A 162 27.16 -1.53 -13.56
N LYS A 163 26.44 -1.85 -12.47
CA LYS A 163 27.01 -1.88 -11.11
C LYS A 163 28.22 -2.81 -11.03
N LYS A 164 28.14 -4.00 -11.65
CA LYS A 164 29.26 -4.97 -11.74
C LYS A 164 30.46 -4.38 -12.48
N THR A 165 30.25 -3.75 -13.63
CA THR A 165 31.35 -3.19 -14.44
C THR A 165 32.11 -2.07 -13.73
N HIS A 166 31.46 -1.39 -12.79
CA HIS A 166 32.08 -0.37 -11.93
C HIS A 166 32.62 -0.94 -10.60
N GLY A 167 32.69 -2.25 -10.44
CA GLY A 167 33.22 -2.90 -9.23
C GLY A 167 32.32 -2.77 -8.00
N GLY A 168 31.03 -2.48 -8.19
CA GLY A 168 30.06 -2.42 -7.12
C GLY A 168 29.63 -3.80 -6.63
N GLN A 169 29.05 -3.84 -5.43
CA GLN A 169 28.39 -5.03 -4.88
C GLN A 169 27.20 -5.46 -5.75
N PRO A 170 26.67 -6.69 -5.60
CA PRO A 170 25.43 -7.11 -6.25
C PRO A 170 24.29 -6.09 -6.09
N LEU A 171 23.42 -6.00 -7.08
CA LEU A 171 22.21 -5.18 -6.99
C LEU A 171 21.22 -5.87 -6.04
N ARG A 172 20.89 -5.21 -4.93
CA ARG A 172 20.00 -5.75 -3.90
C ARG A 172 18.56 -5.33 -4.18
N ILE A 173 17.68 -6.27 -4.46
CA ILE A 173 16.28 -6.06 -4.84
C ILE A 173 15.35 -6.66 -3.79
N MET A 174 14.42 -5.87 -3.27
CA MET A 174 13.31 -6.34 -2.45
C MET A 174 12.03 -6.40 -3.29
N LEU A 175 11.40 -7.57 -3.37
CA LEU A 175 10.05 -7.74 -3.88
C LEU A 175 9.05 -7.62 -2.72
N LEU A 176 8.35 -6.48 -2.64
CA LEU A 176 7.30 -6.24 -1.64
C LEU A 176 5.97 -6.72 -2.21
N VAL A 177 5.52 -7.91 -1.80
CA VAL A 177 4.32 -8.57 -2.32
C VAL A 177 3.13 -8.31 -1.41
N ILE A 178 2.09 -7.63 -1.93
CA ILE A 178 0.94 -7.21 -1.14
C ILE A 178 -0.34 -7.80 -1.71
N SER A 179 -0.87 -8.82 -1.04
CA SER A 179 -2.13 -9.49 -1.39
C SER A 179 -2.83 -9.98 -0.13
N LYS A 180 -4.00 -9.40 0.22
CA LYS A 180 -4.78 -9.85 1.39
C LYS A 180 -5.12 -11.34 1.30
N SER A 181 -5.59 -11.82 0.14
CA SER A 181 -5.92 -13.24 -0.03
C SER A 181 -4.68 -14.13 -0.25
N GLY A 182 -3.50 -13.55 -0.41
CA GLY A 182 -2.25 -14.23 -0.75
C GLY A 182 -2.29 -15.01 -2.08
N GLY A 183 -3.26 -14.74 -2.94
CA GLY A 183 -3.55 -15.50 -4.15
C GLY A 183 -4.04 -14.65 -5.32
N THR A 184 -3.85 -13.33 -5.25
CA THR A 184 -4.21 -12.43 -6.34
C THR A 184 -3.37 -12.75 -7.57
N LEU A 185 -4.01 -13.19 -8.66
CA LEU A 185 -3.34 -13.74 -9.83
C LEU A 185 -2.30 -12.79 -10.44
N ASP A 186 -2.67 -11.53 -10.67
CA ASP A 186 -1.79 -10.50 -11.23
C ASP A 186 -0.52 -10.31 -10.39
N THR A 187 -0.71 -10.14 -9.09
CA THR A 187 0.37 -9.91 -8.13
C THR A 187 1.28 -11.13 -7.97
N MET A 188 0.69 -12.32 -7.81
CA MET A 188 1.46 -13.56 -7.59
C MET A 188 2.20 -14.01 -8.85
N SER A 189 1.58 -13.89 -10.03
CA SER A 189 2.26 -14.24 -11.29
C SER A 189 3.46 -13.34 -11.57
N ASN A 190 3.32 -12.02 -11.37
CA ASN A 190 4.43 -11.08 -11.47
C ASN A 190 5.53 -11.42 -10.45
N PHE A 191 5.18 -11.68 -9.19
CA PHE A 191 6.13 -12.06 -8.16
C PHE A 191 6.92 -13.32 -8.56
N MET A 192 6.24 -14.40 -8.95
CA MET A 192 6.89 -15.66 -9.30
C MET A 192 7.85 -15.49 -10.49
N VAL A 193 7.43 -14.77 -11.54
CA VAL A 193 8.26 -14.54 -12.73
C VAL A 193 9.47 -13.66 -12.40
N MET A 194 9.28 -12.56 -11.66
CA MET A 194 10.38 -11.66 -11.28
C MET A 194 11.35 -12.34 -10.31
N TYR A 195 10.84 -13.03 -9.28
CA TYR A 195 11.67 -13.72 -8.28
C TYR A 195 12.54 -14.80 -8.93
N ASP A 196 11.95 -15.65 -9.78
CA ASP A 196 12.71 -16.67 -10.53
C ASP A 196 13.78 -16.04 -11.45
N ALA A 197 13.43 -14.97 -12.17
CA ALA A 197 14.34 -14.30 -13.06
C ALA A 197 15.51 -13.62 -12.32
N PHE A 198 15.27 -13.06 -11.14
CA PHE A 198 16.30 -12.40 -10.32
C PHE A 198 17.17 -13.38 -9.55
N MET A 199 16.61 -14.48 -9.05
CA MET A 199 17.39 -15.58 -8.44
C MET A 199 18.40 -16.20 -9.40
N LYS A 200 18.09 -16.22 -10.70
CA LYS A 200 18.96 -16.76 -11.75
C LYS A 200 19.87 -15.71 -12.39
N ALA A 201 19.69 -14.43 -12.07
CA ALA A 201 20.46 -13.36 -12.68
C ALA A 201 21.83 -13.23 -12.02
N ASP A 202 22.86 -12.95 -12.83
CA ASP A 202 24.18 -12.63 -12.34
C ASP A 202 24.19 -11.24 -11.67
N ASN A 203 24.93 -11.11 -10.57
CA ASN A 203 25.09 -9.88 -9.79
C ASN A 203 23.78 -9.25 -9.25
N ILE A 204 22.76 -10.07 -8.98
CA ILE A 204 21.53 -9.66 -8.28
C ILE A 204 21.37 -10.50 -7.02
N GLU A 205 21.04 -9.83 -5.91
CA GLU A 205 20.53 -10.45 -4.69
C GLU A 205 19.06 -10.05 -4.56
N VAL A 206 18.17 -11.03 -4.38
CA VAL A 206 16.73 -10.79 -4.28
C VAL A 206 16.17 -11.32 -2.98
N GLU A 207 15.33 -10.53 -2.32
CA GLU A 207 14.56 -10.92 -1.15
C GLU A 207 13.06 -10.66 -1.37
N GLY A 208 12.21 -11.42 -0.70
CA GLY A 208 10.76 -11.25 -0.73
C GLY A 208 10.23 -10.80 0.63
N VAL A 209 9.36 -9.78 0.64
CA VAL A 209 8.63 -9.36 1.83
C VAL A 209 7.13 -9.44 1.54
N ALA A 210 6.40 -10.21 2.36
CA ALA A 210 4.98 -10.43 2.18
C ALA A 210 4.13 -9.56 3.12
N VAL A 211 3.11 -8.91 2.56
CA VAL A 211 2.02 -8.27 3.31
C VAL A 211 0.72 -8.97 2.92
N THR A 212 0.24 -9.83 3.81
CA THR A 212 -0.90 -10.72 3.61
C THR A 212 -1.72 -10.88 4.88
N ASP A 213 -2.81 -11.62 4.82
CA ASP A 213 -3.64 -11.94 5.98
C ASP A 213 -2.82 -12.65 7.09
N PRO A 214 -2.99 -12.24 8.37
CA PRO A 214 -2.21 -12.77 9.49
C PRO A 214 -2.74 -14.11 10.03
N ASN A 215 -3.82 -14.67 9.49
CA ASN A 215 -4.41 -15.92 9.97
C ASN A 215 -3.44 -17.09 9.86
N GLU A 216 -3.13 -17.71 11.01
CA GLU A 216 -2.22 -18.86 11.11
C GLU A 216 -2.97 -20.21 11.04
N GLU A 217 -4.29 -20.25 11.30
CA GLU A 217 -5.09 -21.49 11.24
C GLU A 217 -5.39 -21.91 9.79
N LYS A 218 -5.68 -20.93 8.93
CA LYS A 218 -5.89 -21.12 7.49
C LYS A 218 -4.99 -20.16 6.70
N PRO A 219 -3.67 -20.40 6.70
CA PRO A 219 -2.73 -19.46 6.11
C PRO A 219 -2.91 -19.38 4.60
N THR A 220 -2.83 -18.16 4.09
CA THR A 220 -2.84 -17.88 2.65
C THR A 220 -1.64 -18.52 1.95
N LEU A 221 -1.69 -18.67 0.62
CA LEU A 221 -0.55 -19.20 -0.13
C LEU A 221 0.71 -18.35 0.10
N LEU A 222 0.59 -17.02 -0.02
CA LEU A 222 1.70 -16.11 0.23
C LEU A 222 2.25 -16.23 1.67
N LYS A 223 1.39 -16.45 2.67
CA LYS A 223 1.81 -16.67 4.06
C LYS A 223 2.59 -17.98 4.25
N LYS A 224 2.25 -19.03 3.49
CA LYS A 224 3.00 -20.32 3.50
C LYS A 224 4.36 -20.23 2.81
N LEU A 225 4.54 -19.24 1.93
CA LEU A 225 5.77 -19.02 1.15
C LEU A 225 6.74 -18.05 1.83
N ALA A 226 6.26 -17.29 2.83
CA ALA A 226 7.03 -16.30 3.60
C ALA A 226 7.52 -16.90 4.92
#